data_AF-A0A345HAT2-F1
#
_entry.id   AF-A0A345HAT2-F1
#
_cell.length_a   1.000
_cell.length_b   1.000
_cell.length_c   1.000
_cell.angle_alpha   90.00
_cell.angle_beta   90.00
_cell.angle_gamma   90.00
#
_symmetry.space_group_name_H-M   'P 1'
#
loop_
_entity.id
_entity.type
_entity.pdbx_description
1 polymer ?
#
loop_
_entity_poly.entity_id
_entity_poly.type
_entity_poly.pdbx_seq_one_letter_code
_entity_poly.pdbx_strand_id
1 'polypeptide(L)'
;MIEAQNTNDKIKAKKVYAPIFVLLLLLQLYLPSFKINIVVQVAALLFFCFAESKILISKKFLGQFTSVFLLLILGFIGTLLHKYRAFNIIKDLFHFIKPAVGILIGYLFFRKMNDFSLFIKTIVIASVLSAFIHLYIVFFITDFFSGQISNIRLYTKDNFLELFAIFFLVFYKKYEGKQLFSNYLFRYFSLGIISLSCILYFSRTMIVIAILLLVTIYGYTKITKKSLVLASIGVVLLSLLFVYLNNANIRRDKEGIEGFLYKIKMAPGEIFVGNINRENHADLWDHWRAYEAKRAYALMEENPSSFVVGTGHGSLVNLKFFVPVPDNLKGMKYVSELHNGYMYVFYKIGAIGILLYLFILLRWYSYIYKRNTMVNMLVSAIGTIYLFSSITITGIFNGRDIIIFILGAALYYSESAAKTKAEVQEIQQ
;
A
#
# COMPACT_ATOMS: atom_id res chain seq x y z
N MET A 1 8.06 -43.22 -0.15
CA MET A 1 7.42 -42.75 -1.40
C MET A 1 6.58 -41.48 -1.20
N ILE A 2 5.66 -41.42 -0.23
CA ILE A 2 4.82 -40.23 0.04
C ILE A 2 5.65 -38.96 0.35
N GLU A 3 6.73 -39.09 1.12
CA GLU A 3 7.58 -37.95 1.51
C GLU A 3 8.39 -37.38 0.34
N ALA A 4 8.88 -38.24 -0.55
CA ALA A 4 9.56 -37.86 -1.80
C ALA A 4 8.60 -37.21 -2.82
N GLN A 5 7.33 -37.63 -2.85
CA GLN A 5 6.30 -37.02 -3.69
C GLN A 5 5.95 -35.60 -3.18
N ASN A 6 5.83 -35.44 -1.87
CA ASN A 6 5.53 -34.16 -1.22
C ASN A 6 6.68 -33.13 -1.37
N THR A 7 7.94 -33.57 -1.36
CA THR A 7 9.10 -32.69 -1.65
C THR A 7 9.17 -32.29 -3.12
N ASN A 8 8.92 -33.20 -4.06
CA ASN A 8 8.88 -32.89 -5.49
C ASN A 8 7.76 -31.88 -5.83
N ASP A 9 6.58 -32.04 -5.24
CA ASP A 9 5.46 -31.11 -5.44
C ASP A 9 5.78 -29.69 -4.92
N LYS A 10 6.47 -29.58 -3.78
CA LYS A 10 6.93 -28.29 -3.25
C LYS A 10 7.99 -27.65 -4.15
N ILE A 11 8.93 -28.43 -4.69
CA ILE A 11 9.95 -27.92 -5.61
C ILE A 11 9.30 -27.37 -6.89
N LYS A 12 8.33 -28.11 -7.46
CA LYS A 12 7.57 -27.67 -8.64
C LYS A 12 6.79 -26.39 -8.35
N ALA A 13 6.10 -26.31 -7.21
CA ALA A 13 5.37 -25.12 -6.79
C ALA A 13 6.26 -23.88 -6.68
N LYS A 14 7.46 -24.01 -6.10
CA LYS A 14 8.43 -22.90 -5.97
C LYS A 14 8.87 -22.36 -7.33
N LYS A 15 9.08 -23.24 -8.32
CA LYS A 15 9.49 -22.85 -9.69
C LYS A 15 8.38 -22.17 -10.49
N VAL A 16 7.11 -22.40 -10.14
CA VAL A 16 5.96 -21.84 -10.86
C VAL A 16 5.44 -20.56 -10.18
N TYR A 17 5.13 -20.63 -8.88
CA TYR A 17 4.40 -19.55 -8.22
C TYR A 17 5.29 -18.37 -7.83
N ALA A 18 6.58 -18.57 -7.53
CA ALA A 18 7.47 -17.47 -7.20
C ALA A 18 7.70 -16.52 -8.39
N PRO A 19 8.00 -17.00 -9.61
CA PRO A 19 8.09 -16.13 -10.80
C PRO A 19 6.77 -15.44 -11.15
N ILE A 20 5.63 -16.14 -11.07
CA ILE A 20 4.31 -15.51 -11.30
C ILE A 20 4.09 -14.39 -10.28
N PHE A 21 4.44 -14.61 -9.01
CA PHE A 21 4.32 -13.57 -7.99
C PHE A 21 5.20 -12.35 -8.30
N VAL A 22 6.45 -12.54 -8.72
CA VAL A 22 7.32 -11.43 -9.17
C VAL A 22 6.68 -10.68 -10.34
N LEU A 23 6.18 -11.40 -11.34
CA LEU A 23 5.52 -10.80 -12.50
C LEU A 23 4.30 -9.96 -12.07
N LEU A 24 3.45 -10.49 -11.18
CA LEU A 24 2.29 -9.77 -10.66
C LEU A 24 2.69 -8.48 -9.93
N LEU A 25 3.74 -8.52 -9.10
CA LEU A 25 4.25 -7.33 -8.41
C LEU A 25 4.78 -6.28 -9.40
N LEU A 26 5.52 -6.69 -10.43
CA LEU A 26 6.04 -5.76 -11.45
C LEU A 26 4.91 -5.18 -12.30
N LEU A 27 3.96 -6.00 -12.75
CA LEU A 27 2.78 -5.54 -13.47
C LEU A 27 1.96 -4.57 -12.61
N GLN A 28 1.85 -4.82 -11.30
CA GLN A 28 1.17 -3.93 -10.36
C GLN A 28 1.79 -2.53 -10.30
N LEU A 29 3.10 -2.41 -10.45
CA LEU A 29 3.82 -1.14 -10.40
C LEU A 29 3.84 -0.41 -11.75
N TYR A 30 4.03 -1.16 -12.84
CA TYR A 30 4.41 -0.58 -14.13
C TYR A 30 3.32 -0.67 -15.21
N LEU A 31 2.29 -1.51 -15.04
CA LEU A 31 1.20 -1.57 -16.01
C LEU A 31 0.28 -0.35 -15.85
N PRO A 32 0.14 0.53 -16.88
CA PRO A 32 -0.61 1.78 -16.74
C PRO A 32 -2.12 1.55 -16.49
N SER A 33 -2.67 0.50 -17.09
CA SER A 33 -4.10 0.18 -16.97
C SER A 33 -4.38 -0.64 -15.71
N PHE A 34 -4.98 0.00 -14.72
CA PHE A 34 -5.43 -0.69 -13.50
C PHE A 34 -6.44 -1.82 -13.81
N LYS A 35 -7.29 -1.66 -14.85
CA LYS A 35 -8.31 -2.65 -15.23
C LYS A 35 -7.66 -3.95 -15.70
N ILE A 36 -6.68 -3.82 -16.60
CA ILE A 36 -5.92 -4.98 -17.10
C ILE A 36 -5.17 -5.63 -15.93
N ASN A 37 -4.64 -4.81 -15.01
CA ASN A 37 -3.96 -5.32 -13.83
C ASN A 37 -4.85 -6.26 -12.99
N ILE A 38 -6.10 -5.87 -12.72
CA ILE A 38 -7.05 -6.73 -11.98
C ILE A 38 -7.40 -7.99 -12.77
N VAL A 39 -7.60 -7.89 -14.08
CA VAL A 39 -7.88 -9.06 -14.92
C VAL A 39 -6.73 -10.07 -14.83
N VAL A 40 -5.47 -9.61 -14.90
CA VAL A 40 -4.30 -10.49 -14.77
C VAL A 40 -4.23 -11.14 -13.39
N GLN A 41 -4.52 -10.39 -12.32
CA GLN A 41 -4.56 -10.96 -10.96
C GLN A 41 -5.64 -12.03 -10.80
N VAL A 42 -6.85 -11.77 -11.31
CA VAL A 42 -7.94 -12.75 -11.29
C VAL A 42 -7.58 -13.97 -12.14
N ALA A 43 -6.97 -13.79 -13.31
CA ALA A 43 -6.48 -14.89 -14.13
C ALA A 43 -5.44 -15.74 -13.40
N ALA A 44 -4.53 -15.12 -12.64
CA ALA A 44 -3.55 -15.85 -11.83
C ALA A 44 -4.21 -16.66 -10.69
N LEU A 45 -5.26 -16.13 -10.07
CA LEU A 45 -6.06 -16.88 -9.10
C LEU A 45 -6.81 -18.05 -9.74
N LEU A 46 -7.45 -17.83 -10.89
CA LEU A 46 -8.14 -18.90 -11.62
C LEU A 46 -7.15 -19.99 -12.03
N PHE A 47 -5.99 -19.62 -12.56
CA PHE A 47 -4.91 -20.56 -12.87
C PHE A 47 -4.52 -21.38 -11.65
N PHE A 48 -4.33 -20.75 -10.48
CA PHE A 48 -4.04 -21.47 -9.24
C PHE A 48 -5.17 -22.45 -8.88
N CYS A 49 -6.43 -22.02 -8.95
CA CYS A 49 -7.58 -22.87 -8.63
C CYS A 49 -7.73 -24.07 -9.58
N PHE A 50 -7.39 -23.90 -10.87
CA PHE A 50 -7.41 -25.00 -11.84
C PHE A 50 -6.21 -25.95 -11.69
N ALA A 51 -5.03 -25.42 -11.38
CA ALA A 51 -3.81 -26.21 -11.22
C ALA A 51 -3.77 -27.01 -9.92
N GLU A 52 -4.48 -26.55 -8.88
CA GLU A 52 -4.43 -27.13 -7.54
C GLU A 52 -5.74 -27.84 -7.18
N SER A 53 -5.68 -29.15 -7.00
CA SER A 53 -6.86 -29.99 -6.72
C SER A 53 -7.48 -29.82 -5.33
N LYS A 54 -6.72 -29.30 -4.35
CA LYS A 54 -7.18 -29.06 -2.99
C LYS A 54 -6.71 -27.70 -2.48
N ILE A 55 -7.63 -26.75 -2.42
CA ILE A 55 -7.40 -25.44 -1.83
C ILE A 55 -7.79 -25.49 -0.36
N LEU A 56 -6.81 -25.32 0.51
CA LEU A 56 -7.05 -25.21 1.92
C LEU A 56 -6.97 -23.73 2.32
N ILE A 57 -7.89 -23.29 3.17
CA ILE A 57 -7.93 -21.94 3.73
C ILE A 57 -8.18 -22.05 5.23
N SER A 58 -7.42 -21.33 6.06
CA SER A 58 -7.64 -21.34 7.51
C SER A 58 -8.86 -20.48 7.88
N LYS A 59 -9.58 -20.86 8.95
CA LYS A 59 -10.69 -20.03 9.47
C LYS A 59 -10.25 -18.63 9.88
N LYS A 60 -9.02 -18.49 10.41
CA LYS A 60 -8.43 -17.21 10.82
C LYS A 60 -8.21 -16.30 9.61
N PHE A 61 -7.60 -16.81 8.54
CA PHE A 61 -7.42 -16.08 7.29
C PHE A 61 -8.76 -15.76 6.64
N LEU A 62 -9.70 -16.71 6.61
CA LEU A 62 -11.04 -16.46 6.06
C LEU A 62 -11.70 -15.26 6.74
N GLY A 63 -11.62 -15.16 8.08
CA GLY A 63 -12.12 -13.98 8.78
C GLY A 63 -11.41 -12.66 8.42
N GLN A 64 -10.13 -12.68 8.02
CA GLN A 64 -9.43 -11.49 7.51
C GLN A 64 -9.91 -11.14 6.10
N PHE A 65 -9.94 -12.13 5.21
CA PHE A 65 -10.41 -12.00 3.83
C PHE A 65 -11.85 -11.49 3.76
N THR A 66 -12.76 -12.12 4.51
CA THR A 66 -14.18 -11.74 4.55
C THR A 66 -14.35 -10.31 5.04
N SER A 67 -13.56 -9.84 6.00
CA SER A 67 -13.64 -8.44 6.47
C SER A 67 -13.30 -7.45 5.34
N VAL A 68 -12.24 -7.72 4.58
CA VAL A 68 -11.87 -6.89 3.41
C VAL A 68 -12.93 -6.98 2.32
N PHE A 69 -13.42 -8.19 2.03
CA PHE A 69 -14.45 -8.42 1.02
C PHE A 69 -15.79 -7.76 1.38
N LEU A 70 -16.13 -7.64 2.67
CA LEU A 70 -17.34 -6.95 3.12
C LEU A 70 -17.33 -5.45 2.74
N LEU A 71 -16.17 -4.80 2.64
CA LEU A 71 -16.10 -3.41 2.15
C LEU A 71 -16.67 -3.30 0.72
N LEU A 72 -16.37 -4.28 -0.13
CA LEU A 72 -16.96 -4.34 -1.47
C LEU A 72 -18.48 -4.52 -1.40
N ILE A 73 -18.97 -5.47 -0.58
CA ILE A 73 -20.40 -5.77 -0.51
C ILE A 73 -21.20 -4.59 0.03
N LEU A 74 -20.71 -3.91 1.06
CA LEU A 74 -21.42 -2.78 1.66
C LEU A 74 -21.62 -1.61 0.68
N GLY A 75 -20.69 -1.38 -0.24
CA GLY A 75 -20.85 -0.32 -1.25
C GLY A 75 -22.02 -0.56 -2.22
N PHE A 76 -22.51 -1.79 -2.36
CA PHE A 76 -23.72 -2.04 -3.16
C PHE A 76 -25.00 -1.56 -2.48
N ILE A 77 -25.03 -1.41 -1.15
CA ILE A 77 -26.20 -0.86 -0.45
C ILE A 77 -26.51 0.55 -0.95
N GLY A 78 -25.51 1.42 -1.01
CA GLY A 78 -25.65 2.76 -1.60
C GLY A 78 -26.00 2.73 -3.10
N THR A 79 -25.45 1.77 -3.87
CA THR A 79 -25.77 1.60 -5.30
C THR A 79 -27.23 1.21 -5.54
N LEU A 80 -27.85 0.45 -4.63
CA LEU A 80 -29.26 0.10 -4.74
C LEU A 80 -30.17 1.30 -4.47
N LEU A 81 -29.76 2.19 -3.55
CA LEU A 81 -30.47 3.43 -3.24
C LEU A 81 -30.32 4.47 -4.36
N HIS A 82 -29.15 4.52 -4.99
CA HIS A 82 -28.81 5.51 -6.00
C HIS A 82 -28.49 4.84 -7.34
N LYS A 83 -29.34 5.03 -8.36
CA LYS A 83 -29.16 4.40 -9.68
C LYS A 83 -27.98 5.04 -10.43
N TYR A 84 -26.96 4.23 -10.74
CA TYR A 84 -25.78 4.67 -11.49
C TYR A 84 -25.61 3.96 -12.83
N ARG A 85 -24.80 4.56 -13.71
CA ARG A 85 -24.39 3.93 -14.97
C ARG A 85 -23.56 2.67 -14.69
N ALA A 86 -23.88 1.57 -15.37
CA ALA A 86 -23.21 0.27 -15.22
C ALA A 86 -21.68 0.37 -15.35
N PHE A 87 -21.20 1.18 -16.30
CA PHE A 87 -19.76 1.41 -16.48
C PHE A 87 -19.06 1.91 -15.20
N ASN A 88 -19.67 2.85 -14.46
CA ASN A 88 -19.06 3.38 -13.24
C ASN A 88 -19.09 2.34 -12.11
N ILE A 89 -20.17 1.55 -12.03
CA ILE A 89 -20.30 0.47 -11.05
C ILE A 89 -19.20 -0.58 -11.26
N ILE A 90 -19.00 -1.03 -12.51
CA ILE A 90 -17.95 -2.00 -12.86
C ILE A 90 -16.55 -1.45 -12.55
N LYS A 91 -16.33 -0.15 -12.82
CA LYS A 91 -15.07 0.51 -12.51
C LYS A 91 -14.78 0.45 -11.01
N ASP A 92 -15.73 0.84 -10.16
CA ASP A 92 -15.56 0.80 -8.71
C ASP A 92 -15.42 -0.63 -8.18
N LEU A 93 -16.15 -1.60 -8.75
CA LEU A 93 -15.99 -3.02 -8.44
C LEU A 93 -14.53 -3.46 -8.61
N PHE A 94 -13.85 -3.06 -9.69
CA PHE A 94 -12.43 -3.38 -9.89
C PHE A 94 -11.52 -2.74 -8.84
N HIS A 95 -11.82 -1.52 -8.38
CA HIS A 95 -11.05 -0.90 -7.30
C HIS A 95 -11.25 -1.63 -5.96
N PHE A 96 -12.49 -1.98 -5.63
CA PHE A 96 -12.83 -2.56 -4.32
C PHE A 96 -12.56 -4.05 -4.21
N ILE A 97 -12.57 -4.81 -5.31
CA ILE A 97 -12.21 -6.24 -5.30
C ILE A 97 -10.69 -6.45 -5.20
N LYS A 98 -9.91 -5.50 -5.69
CA LYS A 98 -8.45 -5.59 -5.78
C LYS A 98 -7.78 -6.03 -4.47
N PRO A 99 -8.07 -5.43 -3.29
CA PRO A 99 -7.37 -5.80 -2.07
C PRO A 99 -7.68 -7.24 -1.64
N ALA A 100 -8.92 -7.71 -1.88
CA ALA A 100 -9.32 -9.08 -1.60
C ALA A 100 -8.61 -10.09 -2.54
N VAL A 101 -8.44 -9.74 -3.81
CA VAL A 101 -7.68 -10.56 -4.76
C VAL A 101 -6.20 -10.63 -4.39
N GLY A 102 -5.57 -9.48 -4.12
CA GLY A 102 -4.14 -9.42 -3.78
C GLY A 102 -3.79 -10.17 -2.48
N ILE A 103 -4.61 -10.02 -1.43
CA ILE A 103 -4.40 -10.75 -0.17
C ILE A 103 -4.55 -12.27 -0.35
N LEU A 104 -5.48 -12.70 -1.22
CA LEU A 104 -5.71 -14.11 -1.52
C LEU A 104 -4.55 -14.71 -2.32
N ILE A 105 -4.04 -14.00 -3.34
CA ILE A 105 -2.87 -14.42 -4.12
C ILE A 105 -1.66 -14.63 -3.21
N GLY A 106 -1.32 -13.63 -2.39
CA GLY A 106 -0.19 -13.71 -1.48
C GLY A 106 -0.31 -14.89 -0.51
N TYR A 107 -1.51 -15.10 0.05
CA TYR A 107 -1.76 -16.21 0.96
C TYR A 107 -1.62 -17.57 0.27
N LEU A 108 -2.31 -17.79 -0.85
CA LEU A 108 -2.38 -19.09 -1.52
C LEU A 108 -1.02 -19.51 -2.09
N PHE A 109 -0.31 -18.61 -2.75
CA PHE A 109 0.97 -18.92 -3.39
C PHE A 109 2.02 -19.31 -2.34
N PHE A 110 2.16 -18.52 -1.27
CA PHE A 110 3.15 -18.79 -0.24
C PHE A 110 2.73 -19.89 0.74
N ARG A 111 1.43 -20.15 0.86
CA ARG A 111 0.96 -21.39 1.50
C ARG A 111 1.44 -22.62 0.75
N LYS A 112 1.28 -22.63 -0.58
CA LYS A 112 1.69 -23.79 -1.40
C LYS A 112 3.20 -24.01 -1.37
N MET A 113 3.99 -22.93 -1.42
CA MET A 113 5.45 -23.02 -1.35
C MET A 113 5.98 -23.33 0.06
N ASN A 114 5.31 -22.84 1.10
CA ASN A 114 5.62 -22.99 2.53
C ASN A 114 7.11 -22.79 2.87
N ASP A 115 7.70 -21.69 2.39
CA ASP A 115 9.11 -21.35 2.58
C ASP A 115 9.26 -19.85 2.84
N PHE A 116 9.41 -19.50 4.11
CA PHE A 116 9.50 -18.10 4.53
C PHE A 116 10.73 -17.39 3.97
N SER A 117 11.86 -18.09 3.84
CA SER A 117 13.06 -17.50 3.24
C SER A 117 12.83 -17.19 1.77
N LEU A 118 12.19 -18.12 1.04
CA LEU A 118 11.83 -17.89 -0.36
C LEU A 118 10.89 -16.69 -0.50
N PHE A 119 9.88 -16.55 0.36
CA PHE A 119 9.00 -15.38 0.37
C PHE A 119 9.76 -14.05 0.42
N ILE A 120 10.68 -13.93 1.37
CA ILE A 120 11.49 -12.73 1.51
C ILE A 120 12.43 -12.55 0.30
N LYS A 121 13.04 -13.64 -0.21
CA LYS A 121 13.88 -13.61 -1.41
C LYS A 121 13.11 -13.13 -2.64
N THR A 122 11.87 -13.59 -2.83
CA THR A 122 11.01 -13.19 -3.95
C THR A 122 10.75 -11.68 -3.95
N ILE A 123 10.50 -11.09 -2.78
CA ILE A 123 10.32 -9.63 -2.65
C ILE A 123 11.61 -8.89 -3.00
N VAL A 124 12.76 -9.35 -2.49
CA VAL A 124 14.05 -8.71 -2.79
C VAL A 124 14.37 -8.80 -4.29
N ILE A 125 14.19 -9.98 -4.91
CA ILE A 125 14.42 -10.16 -6.35
C ILE A 125 13.52 -9.25 -7.19
N ALA A 126 12.22 -9.20 -6.87
CA ALA A 126 11.30 -8.29 -7.55
C ALA A 126 11.72 -6.82 -7.39
N SER A 127 12.26 -6.45 -6.23
CA SER A 127 12.74 -5.09 -5.96
C SER A 127 14.01 -4.73 -6.72
N VAL A 128 14.95 -5.67 -6.86
CA VAL A 128 16.15 -5.46 -7.69
C VAL A 128 15.74 -5.19 -9.14
N LEU A 129 14.84 -6.01 -9.70
CA LEU A 129 14.30 -5.79 -11.04
C LEU A 129 13.59 -4.42 -11.15
N SER A 130 12.78 -4.08 -10.16
CA SER A 130 12.09 -2.79 -10.08
C SER A 130 13.08 -1.61 -10.05
N ALA A 131 14.15 -1.72 -9.26
CA ALA A 131 15.18 -0.70 -9.17
C ALA A 131 15.90 -0.51 -10.51
N PHE A 132 16.20 -1.59 -11.25
CA PHE A 132 16.76 -1.48 -12.59
C PHE A 132 15.81 -0.76 -13.56
N ILE A 133 14.52 -1.10 -13.56
CA ILE A 133 13.51 -0.42 -14.39
C ILE A 133 13.45 1.07 -14.02
N HIS A 134 13.43 1.40 -12.74
CA HIS A 134 13.38 2.79 -12.28
C HIS A 134 14.62 3.58 -12.68
N LEU A 135 15.82 3.05 -12.43
CA LEU A 135 17.07 3.71 -12.80
C LEU A 135 17.17 3.88 -14.33
N TYR A 136 16.69 2.92 -15.11
CA TYR A 136 16.60 3.05 -16.56
C TYR A 136 15.69 4.23 -16.96
N ILE A 137 14.49 4.32 -16.38
CA ILE A 137 13.57 5.44 -16.64
C ILE A 137 14.21 6.78 -16.27
N VAL A 138 14.84 6.87 -15.09
CA VAL A 138 15.45 8.11 -14.60
C VAL A 138 16.61 8.56 -15.50
N PHE A 139 17.54 7.66 -15.81
CA PHE A 139 18.75 8.05 -16.55
C PHE A 139 18.57 8.19 -18.06
N PHE A 140 17.60 7.49 -18.65
CA PHE A 140 17.45 7.44 -20.12
C PHE A 140 16.14 8.01 -20.66
N ILE A 141 15.10 8.16 -19.84
CA ILE A 141 13.77 8.63 -20.30
C ILE A 141 13.44 10.01 -19.74
N THR A 142 13.80 10.29 -18.48
CA THR A 142 13.56 11.61 -17.87
C THR A 142 14.67 12.59 -18.17
N ASP A 143 14.35 13.89 -18.17
CA ASP A 143 15.35 14.95 -18.19
C ASP A 143 15.99 15.11 -16.80
N PHE A 144 16.84 14.14 -16.45
CA PHE A 144 17.53 14.10 -15.17
C PHE A 144 18.47 15.31 -14.98
N PHE A 145 19.09 15.78 -16.05
CA PHE A 145 20.07 16.88 -16.01
C PHE A 145 19.42 18.25 -15.82
N SER A 146 18.11 18.39 -16.02
CA SER A 146 17.37 19.62 -15.70
C SER A 146 17.41 20.02 -14.22
N GLY A 147 17.80 19.14 -13.29
CA GLY A 147 17.83 19.43 -11.85
C GLY A 147 16.45 19.58 -11.18
N GLN A 148 15.37 19.56 -11.97
CA GLN A 148 14.00 19.71 -11.49
C GLN A 148 13.42 18.38 -11.01
N ILE A 149 13.04 18.34 -9.73
CA ILE A 149 12.43 17.16 -9.11
C ILE A 149 11.12 16.75 -9.80
N SER A 150 10.39 17.69 -10.40
CA SER A 150 9.19 17.39 -11.20
C SER A 150 9.50 16.51 -12.41
N ASN A 151 10.63 16.76 -13.09
CA ASN A 151 11.01 16.06 -14.31
C ASN A 151 11.50 14.65 -14.01
N ILE A 152 12.34 14.50 -12.98
CA ILE A 152 12.81 13.19 -12.50
C ILE A 152 11.62 12.29 -12.10
N ARG A 153 10.56 12.88 -11.55
CA ARG A 153 9.38 12.16 -11.04
C ARG A 153 8.22 12.04 -12.02
N LEU A 154 8.45 12.39 -13.29
CA LEU A 154 7.38 12.43 -14.31
C LEU A 154 6.71 11.06 -14.46
N TYR A 155 7.50 10.00 -14.55
CA TYR A 155 7.01 8.63 -14.78
C TYR A 155 7.00 7.76 -13.51
N THR A 156 7.86 8.06 -12.54
CA THR A 156 8.02 7.26 -11.32
C THR A 156 7.96 8.14 -10.06
N LYS A 157 7.01 7.85 -9.17
CA LYS A 157 6.70 8.70 -8.01
C LYS A 157 7.08 8.10 -6.66
N ASP A 158 6.95 6.78 -6.53
CA ASP A 158 7.23 5.98 -5.34
C ASP A 158 7.26 4.49 -5.67
N ASN A 159 7.93 3.70 -4.83
CA ASN A 159 7.90 2.24 -4.89
C ASN A 159 8.10 1.61 -3.50
N PHE A 160 7.02 1.15 -2.88
CA PHE A 160 7.10 0.55 -1.54
C PHE A 160 7.74 -0.84 -1.55
N LEU A 161 7.77 -1.55 -2.69
CA LEU A 161 8.38 -2.86 -2.82
C LEU A 161 9.88 -2.80 -2.44
N GLU A 162 10.57 -1.78 -2.96
CA GLU A 162 11.98 -1.51 -2.69
C GLU A 162 12.25 -1.21 -1.20
N LEU A 163 11.35 -0.49 -0.52
CA LEU A 163 11.48 -0.24 0.93
C LEU A 163 11.37 -1.53 1.75
N PHE A 164 10.42 -2.40 1.42
CA PHE A 164 10.31 -3.71 2.07
C PHE A 164 11.57 -4.56 1.82
N ALA A 165 12.17 -4.50 0.63
CA ALA A 165 13.41 -5.22 0.35
C ALA A 165 14.61 -4.70 1.15
N ILE A 166 14.79 -3.38 1.27
CA ILE A 166 15.82 -2.79 2.15
C ILE A 166 15.59 -3.26 3.58
N PHE A 167 14.35 -3.17 4.06
CA PHE A 167 13.97 -3.65 5.39
C PHE A 167 14.40 -5.11 5.59
N PHE A 168 14.07 -5.99 4.66
CA PHE A 168 14.43 -7.40 4.75
C PHE A 168 15.94 -7.64 4.67
N LEU A 169 16.66 -6.99 3.76
CA LEU A 169 18.11 -7.14 3.63
C LEU A 169 18.88 -6.72 4.90
N VAL A 170 18.37 -5.71 5.62
CA VAL A 170 18.96 -5.20 6.85
C VAL A 170 18.57 -6.05 8.06
N PHE A 171 17.28 -6.36 8.24
CA PHE A 171 16.77 -6.91 9.50
C PHE A 171 16.52 -8.42 9.50
N TYR A 172 16.60 -9.12 8.37
CA TYR A 172 16.36 -10.56 8.34
C TYR A 172 17.30 -11.34 9.28
N LYS A 173 18.60 -11.02 9.29
CA LYS A 173 19.57 -11.67 10.20
C LYS A 173 19.21 -11.47 11.68
N LYS A 174 18.68 -10.30 12.04
CA LYS A 174 18.29 -9.98 13.43
C LYS A 174 17.19 -10.93 13.94
N TYR A 175 16.26 -11.33 13.08
CA TYR A 175 15.12 -12.16 13.47
C TYR A 175 15.30 -13.65 13.21
N GLU A 176 15.95 -14.01 12.10
CA GLU A 176 16.08 -15.41 11.68
C GLU A 176 17.44 -16.03 12.06
N GLY A 177 18.35 -15.26 12.67
CA GLY A 177 19.68 -15.70 13.09
C GLY A 177 20.65 -16.05 11.96
N LYS A 178 20.18 -16.06 10.70
CA LYS A 178 20.94 -16.40 9.49
C LYS A 178 20.82 -15.33 8.42
N GLN A 179 21.79 -15.30 7.52
CA GLN A 179 21.74 -14.41 6.36
C GLN A 179 20.64 -14.85 5.38
N LEU A 180 19.98 -13.89 4.74
CA LEU A 180 18.96 -14.15 3.72
C LEU A 180 19.59 -14.78 2.45
N PHE A 181 20.69 -14.19 2.00
CA PHE A 181 21.52 -14.69 0.90
C PHE A 181 22.91 -15.05 1.44
N SER A 182 23.42 -16.22 1.05
CA SER A 182 24.79 -16.64 1.39
C SER A 182 25.84 -15.80 0.64
N ASN A 183 25.53 -15.38 -0.58
CA ASN A 183 26.40 -14.53 -1.39
C ASN A 183 26.37 -13.08 -0.87
N TYR A 184 27.49 -12.65 -0.27
CA TYR A 184 27.63 -11.30 0.28
C TYR A 184 27.67 -10.22 -0.80
N LEU A 185 28.29 -10.49 -1.96
CA LEU A 185 28.34 -9.55 -3.10
C LEU A 185 26.94 -9.24 -3.58
N PHE A 186 26.12 -10.28 -3.81
CA PHE A 186 24.73 -10.10 -4.23
C PHE A 186 23.92 -9.30 -3.19
N ARG A 187 24.13 -9.55 -1.89
CA ARG A 187 23.45 -8.81 -0.81
C ARG A 187 23.80 -7.33 -0.83
N TYR A 188 25.08 -6.98 -0.84
CA TYR A 188 25.52 -5.57 -0.80
C TYR A 188 25.20 -4.85 -2.11
N PHE A 189 25.34 -5.53 -3.26
CA PHE A 189 24.90 -5.03 -4.55
C PHE A 189 23.40 -4.69 -4.53
N SER A 190 22.56 -5.63 -4.09
CA SER A 190 21.11 -5.43 -3.98
C SER A 190 20.78 -4.27 -3.04
N LEU A 191 21.45 -4.18 -1.89
CA LEU A 191 21.24 -3.08 -0.96
C LEU A 191 21.62 -1.73 -1.58
N GLY A 192 22.75 -1.66 -2.28
CA GLY A 192 23.24 -0.44 -2.93
C GLY A 192 22.29 0.04 -4.03
N ILE A 193 21.93 -0.83 -4.97
CA ILE A 193 21.09 -0.45 -6.12
C ILE A 193 19.67 -0.07 -5.70
N ILE A 194 19.07 -0.80 -4.75
CA ILE A 194 17.74 -0.50 -4.24
C ILE A 194 17.76 0.80 -3.42
N SER A 195 18.81 1.04 -2.62
CA SER A 195 18.93 2.29 -1.85
C SER A 195 19.09 3.51 -2.77
N LEU A 196 19.92 3.40 -3.81
CA LEU A 196 20.08 4.45 -4.82
C LEU A 196 18.74 4.77 -5.50
N SER A 197 18.03 3.73 -5.96
CA SER A 197 16.71 3.88 -6.56
C SER A 197 15.70 4.54 -5.59
N CYS A 198 15.64 4.09 -4.34
CA CYS A 198 14.80 4.67 -3.29
C CYS A 198 15.02 6.17 -3.08
N ILE A 199 16.27 6.63 -3.07
CA ILE A 199 16.63 8.05 -2.92
C ILE A 199 16.13 8.85 -4.14
N LEU A 200 16.31 8.31 -5.36
CA LEU A 200 15.95 8.99 -6.60
C LEU A 200 14.44 9.13 -6.85
N TYR A 201 13.57 8.46 -6.09
CA TYR A 201 12.12 8.73 -6.16
C TYR A 201 11.73 10.09 -5.57
N PHE A 202 12.58 10.69 -4.70
CA PHE A 202 12.29 11.94 -3.98
C PHE A 202 10.87 11.97 -3.36
N SER A 203 10.49 10.86 -2.72
CA SER A 203 9.13 10.63 -2.25
C SER A 203 8.96 10.87 -0.74
N ARG A 204 8.15 11.88 -0.40
CA ARG A 204 7.75 12.19 0.99
C ARG A 204 7.09 10.98 1.67
N THR A 205 6.21 10.27 0.95
CA THR A 205 5.48 9.11 1.49
C THR A 205 6.42 7.93 1.77
N MET A 206 7.43 7.72 0.92
CA MET A 206 8.44 6.67 1.15
C MET A 206 9.27 6.93 2.41
N ILE A 207 9.64 8.19 2.68
CA ILE A 207 10.36 8.58 3.91
C ILE A 207 9.51 8.27 5.14
N VAL A 208 8.24 8.68 5.13
CA VAL A 208 7.31 8.39 6.23
C VAL A 208 7.16 6.88 6.44
N ILE A 209 6.99 6.10 5.37
CA ILE A 209 6.86 4.64 5.46
C ILE A 209 8.16 3.98 5.97
N ALA A 210 9.33 4.46 5.55
CA ALA A 210 10.61 3.98 6.07
C ALA A 210 10.73 4.24 7.58
N ILE A 211 10.34 5.42 8.06
CA ILE A 211 10.28 5.75 9.48
C ILE A 211 9.30 4.82 10.21
N LEU A 212 8.08 4.62 9.67
CA LEU A 212 7.09 3.73 10.27
C LEU A 212 7.58 2.28 10.36
N LEU A 213 8.26 1.77 9.33
CA LEU A 213 8.91 0.46 9.35
C LEU A 213 9.94 0.40 10.48
N LEU A 214 10.89 1.35 10.53
CA LEU A 214 11.94 1.42 11.56
C LEU A 214 11.36 1.45 12.97
N VAL A 215 10.45 2.37 13.25
CA VAL A 215 9.80 2.53 14.57
C VAL A 215 9.04 1.26 14.95
N THR A 216 8.39 0.57 14.00
CA THR A 216 7.69 -0.70 14.27
C THR A 216 8.65 -1.83 14.62
N ILE A 217 9.79 -1.95 13.93
CA ILE A 217 10.79 -2.99 14.16
C ILE A 217 11.45 -2.87 15.54
N TYR A 218 11.63 -1.65 16.01
CA TYR A 218 12.10 -1.39 17.37
C TYR A 218 11.00 -1.51 18.43
N GLY A 219 9.77 -1.84 18.03
CA GLY A 219 8.62 -2.03 18.91
C GLY A 219 8.03 -0.73 19.44
N TYR A 220 8.44 0.43 18.91
CA TYR A 220 7.99 1.74 19.38
C TYR A 220 6.58 2.11 18.88
N THR A 221 6.01 1.37 17.92
CA THR A 221 4.59 1.51 17.58
C THR A 221 3.65 0.81 18.56
N LYS A 222 4.16 -0.07 19.43
CA LYS A 222 3.37 -0.64 20.53
C LYS A 222 3.04 0.45 21.53
N ILE A 223 1.78 0.60 21.94
CA ILE A 223 1.38 1.64 22.90
C ILE A 223 1.87 1.23 24.30
N THR A 224 2.84 2.00 24.82
CA THR A 224 3.46 1.85 26.13
C THR A 224 3.83 3.23 26.66
N LYS A 225 4.10 3.39 27.96
CA LYS A 225 4.56 4.68 28.51
C LYS A 225 5.78 5.23 27.77
N LYS A 226 6.77 4.36 27.48
CA LYS A 226 8.00 4.74 26.75
C LYS A 226 7.72 5.21 25.33
N SER A 227 6.90 4.49 24.58
CA SER A 227 6.56 4.89 23.21
C SER A 227 5.69 6.14 23.15
N LEU A 228 4.80 6.37 24.12
CA LEU A 228 4.03 7.61 24.22
C LEU A 228 4.93 8.82 24.48
N VAL A 229 5.95 8.68 25.34
CA VAL A 229 6.97 9.72 25.55
C VAL A 229 7.72 10.01 24.26
N LEU A 230 8.20 8.96 23.56
CA LEU A 230 8.89 9.13 22.28
C LEU A 230 8.01 9.76 21.20
N ALA A 231 6.73 9.37 21.13
CA ALA A 231 5.77 9.97 20.22
C ALA A 231 5.55 11.45 20.54
N SER A 232 5.46 11.82 21.82
CA SER A 232 5.32 13.21 22.25
C SER A 232 6.54 14.06 21.87
N ILE A 233 7.75 13.54 22.07
CA ILE A 233 8.99 14.17 21.60
C ILE A 233 8.97 14.34 20.08
N GLY A 234 8.54 13.30 19.34
CA GLY A 234 8.41 13.36 17.89
C GLY A 234 7.44 14.46 17.42
N VAL A 235 6.29 14.62 18.10
CA VAL A 235 5.32 15.70 17.82
C VAL A 235 5.94 17.07 18.06
N VAL A 236 6.69 17.26 19.14
CA VAL A 236 7.39 18.52 19.43
C VAL A 236 8.43 18.83 18.34
N LEU A 237 9.27 17.86 17.97
CA LEU A 237 10.27 18.02 16.91
C LEU A 237 9.64 18.34 15.56
N LEU A 238 8.55 17.66 15.21
CA LEU A 238 7.81 17.93 13.98
C LEU A 238 7.20 19.33 13.99
N SER A 239 6.66 19.77 15.13
CA SER A 239 6.12 21.12 15.30
C SER A 239 7.20 22.19 15.13
N LEU A 240 8.37 22.00 15.76
CA LEU A 240 9.53 22.88 15.60
C LEU A 240 10.02 22.93 14.14
N LEU A 241 10.05 21.79 13.45
CA LEU A 241 10.37 21.74 12.03
C LEU A 241 9.38 22.58 11.20
N PHE A 242 8.07 22.46 11.45
CA PHE A 242 7.08 23.26 10.73
C PHE A 242 7.15 24.75 11.07
N VAL A 243 7.47 25.12 12.31
CA VAL A 243 7.76 26.52 12.68
C VAL A 243 8.95 27.04 11.88
N TYR A 244 10.03 26.26 11.76
CA TYR A 244 11.18 26.63 10.93
C TYR A 244 10.80 26.77 9.46
N LEU A 245 10.14 25.77 8.87
CA LEU A 245 9.75 25.78 7.44
C LEU A 245 8.83 26.95 7.09
N ASN A 246 7.95 27.36 8.02
CA ASN A 246 7.04 28.48 7.80
C ASN A 246 7.75 29.84 7.86
N ASN A 247 8.77 29.99 8.71
CA ASN A 247 9.55 31.22 8.82
C ASN A 247 10.70 31.31 7.80
N ALA A 248 11.16 30.18 7.27
CA ALA A 248 12.17 30.15 6.23
C ALA A 248 11.60 30.61 4.87
N ASN A 249 12.40 31.39 4.14
CA ASN A 249 12.07 31.85 2.79
C ASN A 249 12.28 30.71 1.77
N ILE A 250 11.33 29.78 1.73
CA ILE A 250 11.34 28.59 0.87
C ILE A 250 10.39 28.82 -0.30
N ARG A 251 10.93 28.78 -1.52
CA ARG A 251 10.16 29.06 -2.74
C ARG A 251 9.71 27.79 -3.49
N ARG A 252 8.55 27.91 -4.17
CA ARG A 252 7.89 26.81 -4.92
C ARG A 252 8.66 26.37 -6.17
N ASP A 253 9.31 27.31 -6.83
CA ASP A 253 9.91 27.20 -8.17
C ASP A 253 11.41 26.90 -8.15
N LYS A 254 11.98 26.58 -6.98
CA LYS A 254 13.41 26.33 -6.83
C LYS A 254 13.78 24.88 -7.06
N GLU A 255 14.95 24.68 -7.66
CA GLU A 255 15.51 23.36 -7.96
C GLU A 255 16.09 22.68 -6.71
N GLY A 256 16.28 21.36 -6.79
CA GLY A 256 16.92 20.58 -5.74
C GLY A 256 16.19 20.60 -4.38
N ILE A 257 16.98 20.74 -3.30
CA ILE A 257 16.52 20.56 -1.92
C ILE A 257 15.46 21.59 -1.52
N GLU A 258 15.56 22.84 -1.99
CA GLU A 258 14.60 23.88 -1.62
C GLU A 258 13.19 23.56 -2.14
N GLY A 259 13.05 23.13 -3.39
CA GLY A 259 11.77 22.67 -3.94
C GLY A 259 11.22 21.43 -3.23
N PHE A 260 12.08 20.56 -2.71
CA PHE A 260 11.67 19.45 -1.85
C PHE A 260 11.16 19.91 -0.48
N LEU A 261 11.86 20.84 0.18
CA LEU A 261 11.45 21.43 1.45
C LEU A 261 10.14 22.23 1.31
N TYR A 262 9.92 22.91 0.18
CA TYR A 262 8.65 23.56 -0.13
C TYR A 262 7.50 22.54 -0.11
N LYS A 263 7.71 21.38 -0.75
CA LYS A 263 6.71 20.31 -0.72
C LYS A 263 6.47 19.81 0.69
N ILE A 264 7.49 19.66 1.55
CA ILE A 264 7.27 19.28 2.96
C ILE A 264 6.43 20.35 3.68
N LYS A 265 6.77 21.62 3.51
CA LYS A 265 6.04 22.77 4.09
C LYS A 265 4.54 22.73 3.77
N MET A 266 4.18 22.47 2.51
CA MET A 266 2.78 22.47 2.07
C MET A 266 1.98 21.19 2.43
N ALA A 267 2.65 20.11 2.88
CA ALA A 267 2.00 18.81 3.06
C ALA A 267 0.80 18.78 4.02
N PRO A 268 0.80 19.48 5.18
CA PRO A 268 -0.39 19.55 6.03
C PRO A 268 -1.54 20.30 5.36
N GLY A 269 -1.22 21.40 4.66
CA GLY A 269 -2.21 22.20 3.96
C GLY A 269 -2.96 21.40 2.91
N GLU A 270 -2.22 20.55 2.18
CA GLU A 270 -2.71 19.65 1.13
C GLU A 270 -3.93 18.80 1.56
N ILE A 271 -4.05 18.51 2.87
CA ILE A 271 -5.03 17.59 3.45
C ILE A 271 -6.09 18.34 4.27
N PHE A 272 -5.69 19.36 5.03
CA PHE A 272 -6.51 19.91 6.11
C PHE A 272 -7.03 21.34 5.88
N VAL A 273 -6.64 22.01 4.79
CA VAL A 273 -7.05 23.42 4.56
C VAL A 273 -8.56 23.55 4.32
N GLY A 274 -9.18 24.48 5.06
CA GLY A 274 -10.63 24.76 5.05
C GLY A 274 -11.10 25.73 3.96
N ASN A 275 -10.26 26.64 3.48
CA ASN A 275 -10.59 27.62 2.44
C ASN A 275 -9.66 27.44 1.24
N ILE A 276 -10.22 27.17 0.06
CA ILE A 276 -9.44 26.91 -1.17
C ILE A 276 -9.98 27.83 -2.25
N ASN A 277 -9.11 28.69 -2.79
CA ASN A 277 -9.46 29.56 -3.89
C ASN A 277 -9.39 28.77 -5.21
N ARG A 278 -10.55 28.54 -5.82
CA ARG A 278 -10.66 27.76 -7.08
C ARG A 278 -10.14 28.52 -8.29
N GLU A 279 -10.17 29.85 -8.25
CA GLU A 279 -9.70 30.72 -9.33
C GLU A 279 -8.18 30.79 -9.35
N ASN A 280 -7.53 30.54 -8.21
CA ASN A 280 -6.09 30.39 -8.12
C ASN A 280 -5.68 28.92 -8.32
N HIS A 281 -5.31 28.56 -9.55
CA HIS A 281 -4.90 27.19 -9.88
C HIS A 281 -3.71 26.67 -9.06
N ALA A 282 -2.78 27.55 -8.64
CA ALA A 282 -1.66 27.14 -7.81
C ALA A 282 -2.13 26.73 -6.40
N ASP A 283 -3.01 27.54 -5.80
CA ASP A 283 -3.63 27.24 -4.50
C ASP A 283 -4.47 25.96 -4.55
N LEU A 284 -5.22 25.77 -5.63
CA LEU A 284 -6.04 24.58 -5.83
C LEU A 284 -5.21 23.29 -5.95
N TRP A 285 -4.08 23.32 -6.66
CA TRP A 285 -3.19 22.16 -6.81
C TRP A 285 -2.42 21.83 -5.54
N ASP A 286 -1.98 22.86 -4.81
CA ASP A 286 -1.31 22.66 -3.52
C ASP A 286 -2.31 22.11 -2.46
N HIS A 287 -3.62 22.28 -2.66
CA HIS A 287 -4.71 21.81 -1.77
C HIS A 287 -5.66 20.78 -2.37
N TRP A 288 -5.20 20.03 -3.39
CA TRP A 288 -6.06 19.17 -4.21
C TRP A 288 -6.86 18.12 -3.41
N ARG A 289 -6.22 17.47 -2.42
CA ARG A 289 -6.83 16.38 -1.66
C ARG A 289 -7.94 16.90 -0.72
N ALA A 290 -7.68 18.03 -0.06
CA ALA A 290 -8.69 18.72 0.74
C ALA A 290 -9.88 19.17 -0.12
N TYR A 291 -9.62 19.64 -1.34
CA TYR A 291 -10.67 20.01 -2.29
C TYR A 291 -11.57 18.83 -2.66
N GLU A 292 -10.98 17.72 -3.11
CA GLU A 292 -11.69 16.47 -3.44
C GLU A 292 -12.56 16.00 -2.27
N ALA A 293 -12.02 16.03 -1.05
CA ALA A 293 -12.74 15.60 0.12
C ALA A 293 -13.97 16.47 0.43
N LYS A 294 -13.85 17.80 0.31
CA LYS A 294 -14.99 18.71 0.47
C LYS A 294 -16.04 18.54 -0.62
N ARG A 295 -15.61 18.29 -1.87
CA ARG A 295 -16.55 18.02 -2.97
C ARG A 295 -17.35 16.75 -2.70
N ALA A 296 -16.71 15.71 -2.19
CA ALA A 296 -17.37 14.48 -1.80
C ALA A 296 -18.35 14.70 -0.63
N TYR A 297 -17.91 15.42 0.42
CA TYR A 297 -18.75 15.73 1.58
C TYR A 297 -19.99 16.54 1.20
N ALA A 298 -19.83 17.60 0.40
CA ALA A 298 -20.96 18.43 -0.06
C ALA A 298 -22.00 17.63 -0.87
N LEU A 299 -21.57 16.61 -1.64
CA LEU A 299 -22.51 15.72 -2.35
C LEU A 299 -23.25 14.78 -1.40
N MET A 300 -22.65 14.42 -0.27
CA MET A 300 -23.32 13.63 0.77
C MET A 300 -24.34 14.48 1.53
N GLU A 301 -24.12 15.79 1.69
CA GLU A 301 -25.12 16.70 2.28
C GLU A 301 -26.41 16.77 1.44
N GLU A 302 -26.29 16.66 0.12
CA GLU A 302 -27.45 16.62 -0.79
C GLU A 302 -28.31 15.35 -0.57
N ASN A 303 -27.73 14.26 -0.04
CA ASN A 303 -28.41 12.99 0.24
C ASN A 303 -27.98 12.42 1.60
N PRO A 304 -28.62 12.82 2.71
CA PRO A 304 -28.12 12.51 4.06
C PRO A 304 -28.00 11.02 4.40
N SER A 305 -28.73 10.12 3.73
CA SER A 305 -28.56 8.67 3.87
C SER A 305 -27.12 8.22 3.54
N SER A 306 -26.43 8.93 2.65
CA SER A 306 -25.05 8.66 2.25
C SER A 306 -24.07 8.74 3.41
N PHE A 307 -24.36 9.51 4.47
CA PHE A 307 -23.50 9.54 5.66
C PHE A 307 -23.41 8.18 6.37
N VAL A 308 -24.48 7.40 6.34
CA VAL A 308 -24.54 6.10 7.03
C VAL A 308 -24.05 4.97 6.14
N VAL A 309 -24.63 4.84 4.95
CA VAL A 309 -24.42 3.69 4.04
C VAL A 309 -23.56 4.00 2.82
N GLY A 310 -23.15 5.27 2.67
CA GLY A 310 -22.39 5.73 1.53
C GLY A 310 -23.26 6.03 0.31
N THR A 311 -22.64 6.69 -0.65
CA THR A 311 -23.24 7.02 -1.94
C THR A 311 -23.22 5.82 -2.88
N GLY A 312 -22.42 4.78 -2.57
CA GLY A 312 -22.38 3.51 -3.28
C GLY A 312 -21.41 3.42 -4.46
N HIS A 313 -21.21 2.21 -4.97
CA HIS A 313 -20.46 1.95 -6.20
C HIS A 313 -21.15 2.57 -7.40
N GLY A 314 -20.38 3.20 -8.28
CA GLY A 314 -20.86 3.92 -9.46
C GLY A 314 -21.06 5.42 -9.26
N SER A 315 -21.04 5.89 -8.01
CA SER A 315 -21.09 7.31 -7.65
C SER A 315 -19.85 8.05 -8.16
N LEU A 316 -20.01 9.33 -8.53
CA LEU A 316 -18.90 10.16 -8.99
C LEU A 316 -18.88 11.47 -8.22
N VAL A 317 -17.69 11.95 -7.86
CA VAL A 317 -17.51 13.26 -7.26
C VAL A 317 -17.39 14.30 -8.37
N ASN A 318 -18.32 15.26 -8.39
CA ASN A 318 -18.30 16.39 -9.29
C ASN A 318 -17.34 17.46 -8.77
N LEU A 319 -16.25 17.65 -9.52
CA LEU A 319 -15.19 18.62 -9.25
C LEU A 319 -15.62 20.05 -9.60
N LYS A 320 -16.79 20.25 -10.21
CA LYS A 320 -17.37 21.54 -10.63
C LYS A 320 -16.60 22.31 -11.71
N PHE A 321 -15.38 21.91 -12.05
CA PHE A 321 -14.61 22.38 -13.20
C PHE A 321 -13.90 21.20 -13.90
N PHE A 322 -13.32 21.44 -15.07
CA PHE A 322 -12.55 20.44 -15.81
C PHE A 322 -11.08 20.48 -15.40
N VAL A 323 -10.60 19.39 -14.81
CA VAL A 323 -9.18 19.23 -14.48
C VAL A 323 -8.42 18.78 -15.72
N PRO A 324 -7.34 19.47 -16.14
CA PRO A 324 -6.51 19.00 -17.24
C PRO A 324 -5.87 17.67 -16.86
N VAL A 325 -6.01 16.67 -17.73
CA VAL A 325 -5.35 15.37 -17.61
C VAL A 325 -4.57 15.13 -18.90
N PRO A 326 -3.35 14.57 -18.83
CA PRO A 326 -2.50 14.38 -20.01
C PRO A 326 -3.21 13.67 -21.17
N ASP A 327 -4.07 12.70 -20.85
CA ASP A 327 -4.74 11.84 -21.85
C ASP A 327 -6.15 12.32 -22.23
N ASN A 328 -6.61 13.47 -21.73
CA ASN A 328 -7.94 14.00 -22.04
C ASN A 328 -7.90 15.52 -22.20
N LEU A 329 -7.91 15.96 -23.46
CA LEU A 329 -7.90 17.37 -23.88
C LEU A 329 -9.09 18.18 -23.35
N LYS A 330 -10.23 17.54 -23.05
CA LYS A 330 -11.40 18.21 -22.45
C LYS A 330 -11.33 18.27 -20.92
N GLY A 331 -10.36 17.59 -20.32
CA GLY A 331 -10.22 17.44 -18.87
C GLY A 331 -11.26 16.51 -18.24
N MET A 332 -11.10 16.25 -16.95
CA MET A 332 -12.03 15.45 -16.14
C MET A 332 -12.81 16.34 -15.17
N LYS A 333 -14.14 16.25 -15.22
CA LYS A 333 -15.05 16.92 -14.27
C LYS A 333 -15.54 15.99 -13.15
N TYR A 334 -15.56 14.69 -13.42
CA TYR A 334 -16.09 13.69 -12.51
C TYR A 334 -15.03 12.63 -12.21
N VAL A 335 -14.80 12.36 -10.94
CA VAL A 335 -13.84 11.34 -10.48
C VAL A 335 -14.55 10.27 -9.65
N SER A 336 -14.14 9.00 -9.79
CA SER A 336 -14.61 7.93 -8.89
C SER A 336 -13.82 7.91 -7.60
N GLU A 337 -12.51 8.00 -7.75
CA GLU A 337 -11.53 7.80 -6.68
C GLU A 337 -11.12 9.15 -6.12
N LEU A 338 -10.89 9.18 -4.81
CA LEU A 338 -10.38 10.34 -4.10
C LEU A 338 -9.01 10.01 -3.56
N HIS A 339 -8.09 10.96 -3.54
CA HIS A 339 -6.75 10.69 -3.04
C HIS A 339 -6.73 10.37 -1.55
N ASN A 340 -7.67 10.86 -0.75
CA ASN A 340 -7.79 10.49 0.67
C ASN A 340 -8.59 9.19 0.80
N GLY A 341 -7.93 8.10 1.23
CA GLY A 341 -8.53 6.78 1.40
C GLY A 341 -9.67 6.73 2.40
N TYR A 342 -9.60 7.51 3.49
CA TYR A 342 -10.72 7.61 4.45
C TYR A 342 -11.91 8.30 3.80
N MET A 343 -11.73 9.44 3.15
CA MET A 343 -12.85 10.09 2.48
C MET A 343 -13.39 9.26 1.33
N TYR A 344 -12.54 8.50 0.64
CA TYR A 344 -12.96 7.57 -0.42
C TYR A 344 -13.88 6.47 0.11
N VAL A 345 -13.49 5.80 1.20
CA VAL A 345 -14.34 4.79 1.85
C VAL A 345 -15.62 5.42 2.40
N PHE A 346 -15.53 6.60 3.01
CA PHE A 346 -16.68 7.28 3.59
C PHE A 346 -17.70 7.69 2.51
N TYR A 347 -17.22 8.25 1.40
CA TYR A 347 -18.06 8.64 0.28
C TYR A 347 -18.76 7.42 -0.35
N LYS A 348 -18.04 6.31 -0.50
CA LYS A 348 -18.56 5.10 -1.17
C LYS A 348 -19.43 4.22 -0.29
N ILE A 349 -19.08 4.08 0.99
CA ILE A 349 -19.64 3.05 1.90
C ILE A 349 -20.14 3.66 3.23
N GLY A 350 -19.98 4.97 3.45
CA GLY A 350 -20.50 5.67 4.61
C GLY A 350 -19.76 5.35 5.91
N ALA A 351 -20.33 5.79 7.03
CA ALA A 351 -19.76 5.62 8.35
C ALA A 351 -19.56 4.13 8.71
N ILE A 352 -20.48 3.26 8.30
CA ILE A 352 -20.37 1.81 8.53
C ILE A 352 -19.11 1.26 7.85
N GLY A 353 -18.86 1.66 6.59
CA GLY A 353 -17.66 1.29 5.85
C GLY A 353 -16.37 1.78 6.52
N ILE A 354 -16.38 3.00 7.07
CA ILE A 354 -15.21 3.55 7.78
C ILE A 354 -14.90 2.77 9.06
N LEU A 355 -15.93 2.46 9.86
CA LEU A 355 -15.73 1.67 11.08
C LEU A 355 -15.17 0.28 10.77
N LEU A 356 -15.69 -0.38 9.73
CA LEU A 356 -15.15 -1.66 9.26
C LEU A 356 -13.71 -1.52 8.74
N TYR A 357 -13.43 -0.47 7.97
CA TYR A 357 -12.09 -0.22 7.44
C TYR A 357 -11.07 0.00 8.57
N LEU A 358 -11.40 0.87 9.54
CA LEU A 358 -10.57 1.08 10.74
C LEU A 358 -10.39 -0.20 11.55
N PHE A 359 -11.46 -0.99 11.73
CA PHE A 359 -11.37 -2.29 12.39
C PHE A 359 -10.37 -3.22 11.70
N ILE A 360 -10.40 -3.31 10.36
CA ILE A 360 -9.46 -4.13 9.57
C ILE A 360 -8.02 -3.65 9.80
N LEU A 361 -7.77 -2.34 9.68
CA LEU A 361 -6.43 -1.77 9.82
C LEU A 361 -5.88 -1.95 11.24
N LEU A 362 -6.70 -1.69 12.26
CA LEU A 362 -6.35 -1.88 13.67
C LEU A 362 -6.13 -3.37 13.99
N ARG A 363 -6.90 -4.26 13.37
CA ARG A 363 -6.70 -5.71 13.49
C ARG A 363 -5.34 -6.14 12.95
N TRP A 364 -4.86 -5.57 11.85
CA TRP A 364 -3.50 -5.85 11.36
C TRP A 364 -2.44 -5.23 12.26
N TYR A 365 -2.61 -3.98 12.67
CA TYR A 365 -1.73 -3.32 13.65
C TYR A 365 -1.60 -4.14 14.95
N SER A 366 -2.70 -4.76 15.43
CA SER A 366 -2.70 -5.53 16.68
C SER A 366 -1.70 -6.70 16.72
N TYR A 367 -1.15 -7.11 15.57
CA TYR A 367 -0.11 -8.12 15.52
C TYR A 367 1.18 -7.71 16.26
N ILE A 368 1.41 -6.41 16.53
CA ILE A 368 2.54 -5.96 17.37
C ILE A 368 2.45 -6.47 18.81
N TYR A 369 1.24 -6.76 19.29
CA TYR A 369 1.01 -7.29 20.64
C TYR A 369 1.15 -8.82 20.71
N LYS A 370 1.35 -9.48 19.56
CA LYS A 370 1.69 -10.91 19.51
C LYS A 370 3.18 -11.11 19.77
N ARG A 371 3.64 -12.36 19.62
CA ARG A 371 5.07 -12.71 19.74
C ARG A 371 5.91 -11.83 18.82
N ASN A 372 7.08 -11.41 19.32
CA ASN A 372 8.03 -10.58 18.58
C ASN A 372 8.77 -11.39 17.51
N THR A 373 8.07 -11.71 16.41
CA THR A 373 8.62 -12.37 15.22
C THR A 373 8.59 -11.40 14.04
N MET A 374 9.51 -11.57 13.10
CA MET A 374 9.60 -10.76 11.88
C MET A 374 8.26 -10.64 11.16
N VAL A 375 7.53 -11.75 11.05
CA VAL A 375 6.24 -11.81 10.37
C VAL A 375 5.15 -11.03 11.12
N ASN A 376 5.08 -11.13 12.45
CA ASN A 376 4.09 -10.39 13.22
C ASN A 376 4.35 -8.88 13.17
N MET A 377 5.61 -8.44 13.24
CA MET A 377 5.94 -7.03 13.02
C MET A 377 5.66 -6.60 11.59
N LEU A 378 5.87 -7.46 10.59
CA LEU A 378 5.55 -7.15 9.21
C LEU A 378 4.05 -6.88 9.02
N VAL A 379 3.18 -7.77 9.55
CA VAL A 379 1.72 -7.57 9.51
C VAL A 379 1.33 -6.28 10.24
N SER A 380 1.92 -6.01 11.41
CA SER A 380 1.65 -4.77 12.14
C SER A 380 2.14 -3.52 11.42
N ALA A 381 3.33 -3.58 10.82
CA ALA A 381 3.89 -2.47 10.08
C ALA A 381 3.01 -2.12 8.89
N ILE A 382 2.53 -3.14 8.15
CA ILE A 382 1.58 -2.96 7.06
C ILE A 382 0.27 -2.32 7.56
N GLY A 383 -0.30 -2.79 8.68
CA GLY A 383 -1.48 -2.16 9.28
C GLY A 383 -1.25 -0.68 9.61
N THR A 384 -0.10 -0.36 10.21
CA THR A 384 0.31 1.01 10.54
C THR A 384 0.51 1.86 9.27
N ILE A 385 1.17 1.31 8.25
CA ILE A 385 1.38 1.97 6.96
C ILE A 385 0.04 2.31 6.32
N TYR A 386 -0.95 1.41 6.33
CA TYR A 386 -2.26 1.72 5.78
C TYR A 386 -3.05 2.73 6.61
N LEU A 387 -2.92 2.74 7.94
CA LEU A 387 -3.52 3.78 8.79
C LEU A 387 -3.03 5.18 8.38
N PHE A 388 -1.71 5.33 8.17
CA PHE A 388 -1.13 6.62 7.78
C PHE A 388 -1.33 6.93 6.30
N SER A 389 -1.08 5.97 5.41
CA SER A 389 -1.12 6.19 3.97
C SER A 389 -2.53 6.56 3.51
N SER A 390 -3.58 6.04 4.15
CA SER A 390 -4.99 6.40 3.87
C SER A 390 -5.31 7.89 4.04
N ILE A 391 -4.47 8.66 4.74
CA ILE A 391 -4.63 10.12 4.86
C ILE A 391 -4.19 10.81 3.56
N THR A 392 -3.11 10.31 2.94
CA THR A 392 -2.41 10.97 1.81
C THR A 392 -2.65 10.29 0.46
N ILE A 393 -3.00 9.02 0.44
CA ILE A 393 -3.30 8.21 -0.73
C ILE A 393 -4.50 7.31 -0.40
N THR A 394 -5.03 6.61 -1.40
CA THR A 394 -6.22 5.73 -1.30
C THR A 394 -6.06 4.49 -0.40
N GLY A 395 -4.96 4.39 0.37
CA GLY A 395 -4.71 3.27 1.28
C GLY A 395 -4.67 1.93 0.55
N ILE A 396 -5.42 0.94 1.05
CA ILE A 396 -5.51 -0.40 0.44
C ILE A 396 -6.09 -0.37 -0.99
N PHE A 397 -6.84 0.67 -1.35
CA PHE A 397 -7.47 0.81 -2.66
C PHE A 397 -6.56 1.49 -3.70
N ASN A 398 -5.30 1.77 -3.35
CA ASN A 398 -4.38 2.41 -4.27
C ASN A 398 -4.14 1.54 -5.52
N GLY A 399 -4.26 2.17 -6.69
CA GLY A 399 -4.16 1.51 -7.99
C GLY A 399 -2.84 0.78 -8.22
N ARG A 400 -1.75 1.17 -7.56
CA ARG A 400 -0.40 0.56 -7.65
C ARG A 400 0.03 -0.16 -6.37
N ASP A 401 -0.89 -0.40 -5.43
CA ASP A 401 -0.55 -1.04 -4.16
C ASP A 401 -0.04 -2.48 -4.34
N ILE A 402 1.19 -2.72 -3.91
CA ILE A 402 1.85 -4.03 -3.83
C ILE A 402 1.81 -4.60 -2.41
N ILE A 403 1.56 -3.77 -1.40
CA ILE A 403 1.71 -4.13 0.01
C ILE A 403 0.68 -5.20 0.38
N ILE A 404 -0.51 -5.18 -0.24
CA ILE A 404 -1.57 -6.14 0.04
C ILE A 404 -1.19 -7.58 -0.32
N PHE A 405 -0.36 -7.77 -1.34
CA PHE A 405 0.18 -9.08 -1.72
C PHE A 405 1.16 -9.60 -0.67
N ILE A 406 2.04 -8.72 -0.18
CA ILE A 406 2.99 -9.01 0.89
C ILE A 406 2.22 -9.37 2.17
N LEU A 407 1.13 -8.64 2.47
CA LEU A 407 0.27 -8.91 3.61
C LEU A 407 -0.36 -10.30 3.57
N GLY A 408 -0.88 -10.73 2.41
CA GLY A 408 -1.47 -12.06 2.25
C GLY A 408 -0.50 -13.18 2.64
N ALA A 409 0.74 -13.10 2.14
CA ALA A 409 1.79 -14.05 2.48
C ALA A 409 2.21 -13.95 3.95
N ALA A 410 2.33 -12.74 4.50
CA ALA A 410 2.66 -12.53 5.90
C ALA A 410 1.60 -13.12 6.85
N LEU A 411 0.31 -13.00 6.51
CA LEU A 411 -0.77 -13.60 7.28
C LEU A 411 -0.64 -15.13 7.33
N TYR A 412 -0.31 -15.79 6.21
CA TYR A 412 -0.04 -17.23 6.20
C TYR A 412 1.08 -17.61 7.19
N TYR A 413 2.26 -17.00 7.07
CA TYR A 413 3.40 -17.35 7.92
C TYR A 413 3.17 -17.01 9.40
N SER A 414 2.36 -15.99 9.69
CA SER A 414 2.01 -15.61 11.06
C SER A 414 1.19 -16.70 11.76
N GLU A 415 0.37 -17.44 11.00
CA GLU A 415 -0.43 -18.55 11.50
C GLU A 415 0.39 -19.83 11.62
N SER A 416 1.22 -20.14 10.62
CA SER A 416 2.08 -21.32 10.63
C SER A 416 3.07 -21.29 11.80
N ALA A 417 3.68 -20.12 12.08
CA ALA A 417 4.56 -19.93 13.24
C ALA A 417 3.86 -20.14 14.60
N ALA A 418 2.53 -20.00 14.66
CA ALA A 418 1.75 -20.30 15.85
C ALA A 418 1.48 -21.79 16.02
N LYS A 419 1.33 -22.55 14.92
CA LYS A 419 1.01 -23.99 14.93
C LYS A 419 2.20 -24.87 15.30
N THR A 420 3.37 -24.63 14.71
CA THR A 420 4.60 -25.43 14.94
C THR A 420 5.00 -25.48 16.42
N LYS A 421 4.52 -24.53 17.24
CA LYS A 421 4.82 -24.49 18.68
C LYS A 421 3.76 -25.14 19.57
N ALA A 422 2.51 -25.25 19.13
CA ALA A 422 1.49 -26.01 19.86
C ALA A 422 1.82 -27.51 19.83
N GLU A 423 2.23 -28.00 18.66
CA GLU A 423 2.68 -29.38 18.45
C GLU A 423 3.95 -29.70 19.28
N VAL A 424 4.90 -28.76 19.40
CA VAL A 424 6.10 -28.96 20.23
C VAL A 424 5.79 -28.94 21.74
N GLN A 425 4.77 -28.21 22.18
CA GLN A 425 4.36 -28.20 23.59
C GLN A 425 3.56 -29.45 23.99
N GLU A 426 2.77 -30.01 23.08
CA GLU A 426 2.08 -31.30 23.29
C GLU A 426 3.05 -32.49 23.31
N ILE A 427 4.18 -32.43 22.60
CA ILE A 427 5.21 -33.48 22.63
C ILE A 427 6.07 -33.41 23.92
N GLN A 428 6.03 -32.29 24.63
CA GLN A 428 6.80 -32.05 25.86
C GLN A 428 5.97 -32.21 27.16
N GLN A 429 4.69 -32.55 27.03
CA GLN A 429 3.80 -32.96 28.12
C GLN A 429 3.54 -34.47 28.01
#